data_AF-A0A4R2N524-F1
#
_entry.id   AF-A0A4R2N524-F1
#
_cell.length_a   1.000
_cell.length_b   1.000
_cell.length_c   1.000
_cell.angle_alpha   90.00
_cell.angle_beta   90.00
_cell.angle_gamma   90.00
#
_symmetry.space_group_name_H-M   'P 1'
#
loop_
_entity.id
_entity.type
_entity.pdbx_description
1 polymer ?
#
loop_
_entity_poly.entity_id
_entity_poly.type
_entity_poly.pdbx_seq_one_letter_code
_entity_poly.pdbx_strand_id
1 'polypeptide(L)'
;MKKKYFVGAAGASLALWLAACGGSSTSDISVLPKDTQENVARVLWQTQYDESKIPADVLKNLYSPKNLPAARGARTQKWLDDLMANPDSCSPDYSDRYKALKNHAGSLSGQQAYAINLLLGPDSSRGYQEIPSRIDFSFPADDAPQNQYQVGWHFFVGSAYAQDGEEYGVQMMFWHYAMLPPAMAKAAGLSDLENQALELHLAVTRADGRHYRAKPYVVTGTTGLVQFSEAPFHYVQGKNYMRSRQKDSLFPIDLRAWGQDEAGSKPVDIGLNIGLSQTKGYVLNGDHGLSPACGGVGTLYYSVPNLRITDGSWLEVDGKKVQLASGKFWYDHQYGTGMLPEGNPRSALVRAYSNVNPFKQPANPGGWDWLMLQFDDNTEMGLAALHTAQNAAFYQQTGPNPPGTMTAPVNGLFIDEKGETHPVTGQAQVSEWTRSTVSYAPYDVTQAWYPNGVKLVFDDNPRIPAARRVVHMDPIVKTGQQGWFAMGLQYSEGAVYLKNAQGDKVGRGFLESTGYANGNKQMLKLAGIPATSEMLGLLEKRKLNPSQQAACEALLEKNAAQVLEEIAQCKGI
;
A
#
# COMPACT_ATOMS: atom_id res chain seq x y z
N MET A 1 29.81 -79.35 0.97
CA MET A 1 30.37 -79.53 -0.39
C MET A 1 30.92 -78.19 -0.89
N LYS A 2 32.22 -78.16 -1.23
CA LYS A 2 32.99 -77.23 -2.12
C LYS A 2 32.73 -75.70 -1.99
N LYS A 3 33.67 -74.95 -1.38
CA LYS A 3 34.79 -74.14 -1.99
C LYS A 3 34.28 -72.82 -2.63
N LYS A 4 34.76 -71.60 -2.34
CA LYS A 4 36.14 -71.07 -2.12
C LYS A 4 36.16 -69.70 -1.39
N TYR A 5 37.34 -69.41 -0.87
CA TYR A 5 37.87 -68.31 -0.04
C TYR A 5 38.07 -66.88 -0.63
N PHE A 6 38.36 -65.94 0.29
CA PHE A 6 39.30 -64.76 0.25
C PHE A 6 38.79 -63.48 -0.46
N VAL A 7 38.99 -62.21 -0.03
CA VAL A 7 39.86 -61.40 0.89
C VAL A 7 39.02 -60.16 1.29
N GLY A 8 38.94 -59.65 2.52
CA GLY A 8 39.91 -58.79 3.23
C GLY A 8 39.68 -57.27 3.03
N ALA A 9 39.30 -56.64 4.15
CA ALA A 9 39.12 -55.25 4.57
C ALA A 9 39.64 -54.01 3.78
N ALA A 10 38.89 -52.92 4.02
CA ALA A 10 39.32 -51.54 4.35
C ALA A 10 39.18 -50.43 3.27
N GLY A 11 38.60 -49.30 3.71
CA GLY A 11 38.99 -47.96 3.23
C GLY A 11 37.95 -47.20 2.42
N ALA A 12 37.36 -46.18 3.07
CA ALA A 12 36.80 -44.94 2.52
C ALA A 12 36.80 -44.74 1.00
N SER A 13 35.61 -44.46 0.45
CA SER A 13 35.30 -43.26 -0.36
C SER A 13 33.97 -43.48 -1.10
N LEU A 14 32.85 -43.17 -0.46
CA LEU A 14 31.55 -42.96 -1.13
C LEU A 14 31.19 -41.46 -1.09
N ALA A 15 32.19 -40.62 -1.36
CA ALA A 15 32.07 -39.18 -1.50
C ALA A 15 32.42 -38.81 -2.93
N LEU A 16 31.69 -39.36 -3.90
CA LEU A 16 31.68 -38.94 -5.30
C LEU A 16 30.58 -39.77 -5.99
N TRP A 17 29.69 -39.09 -6.72
CA TRP A 17 28.49 -39.61 -7.41
C TRP A 17 27.17 -39.59 -6.63
N LEU A 18 26.68 -38.38 -6.33
CA LEU A 18 25.29 -37.96 -6.57
C LEU A 18 25.22 -36.42 -6.46
N ALA A 19 26.01 -35.75 -7.30
CA ALA A 19 25.95 -34.32 -7.57
C ALA A 19 25.62 -34.14 -9.06
N ALA A 20 24.35 -34.32 -9.41
CA ALA A 20 23.79 -33.94 -10.72
C ALA A 20 22.26 -34.07 -10.72
N CYS A 21 21.59 -33.31 -9.87
CA CYS A 21 20.18 -32.88 -9.97
C CYS A 21 19.95 -31.87 -8.84
N GLY A 22 20.14 -30.58 -9.13
CA GLY A 22 20.02 -29.50 -8.16
C GLY A 22 18.55 -29.22 -7.81
N GLY A 23 18.01 -30.01 -6.88
CA GLY A 23 16.79 -29.70 -6.14
C GLY A 23 17.14 -29.71 -4.65
N SER A 24 17.49 -28.55 -4.11
CA SER A 24 17.64 -28.35 -2.66
C SER A 24 16.25 -28.27 -2.04
N SER A 25 15.73 -29.41 -1.54
CA SER A 25 14.48 -29.46 -0.78
C SER A 25 14.64 -30.26 0.51
N THR A 26 15.35 -29.69 1.47
CA THR A 26 15.13 -29.93 2.90
C THR A 26 15.47 -28.63 3.64
N SER A 27 14.58 -27.63 3.59
CA SER A 27 14.69 -26.49 4.50
C SER A 27 14.45 -27.00 5.91
N ASP A 28 15.45 -26.93 6.77
CA ASP A 28 15.35 -27.22 8.19
C ASP A 28 14.18 -26.40 8.78
N ILE A 29 13.18 -27.09 9.32
CA ILE A 29 11.98 -26.48 9.92
C ILE A 29 12.34 -25.61 11.14
N SER A 30 13.56 -25.74 11.66
CA SER A 30 14.04 -25.04 12.84
C SER A 30 14.55 -23.61 12.61
N VAL A 31 14.69 -23.13 11.36
CA VAL A 31 15.27 -21.81 11.10
C VAL A 31 14.27 -20.88 10.39
N LEU A 32 13.72 -19.93 11.15
CA LEU A 32 12.95 -18.82 10.58
C LEU A 32 13.85 -17.96 9.67
N PRO A 33 13.37 -17.51 8.49
CA PRO A 33 14.10 -16.55 7.66
C PRO A 33 14.49 -15.29 8.43
N LYS A 34 15.67 -14.74 8.13
CA LYS A 34 16.22 -13.58 8.83
C LYS A 34 15.28 -12.36 8.82
N ASP A 35 14.67 -12.06 7.68
CA ASP A 35 13.69 -10.98 7.55
C ASP A 35 12.42 -11.23 8.37
N THR A 36 11.99 -12.49 8.50
CA THR A 36 10.89 -12.88 9.37
C THR A 36 11.26 -12.63 10.84
N GLN A 37 12.47 -12.99 11.27
CA GLN A 37 12.95 -12.68 12.63
C GLN A 37 12.99 -11.18 12.90
N GLU A 38 13.52 -10.38 11.97
CA GLU A 38 13.57 -8.92 12.06
C GLU A 38 12.17 -8.30 12.14
N ASN A 39 11.23 -8.76 11.32
CA ASN A 39 9.85 -8.26 11.31
C ASN A 39 9.09 -8.62 12.59
N VAL A 40 9.26 -9.84 13.11
CA VAL A 40 8.68 -10.29 14.39
C VAL A 40 9.26 -9.49 15.56
N ALA A 41 10.56 -9.18 15.55
CA ALA A 41 11.15 -8.32 16.56
C ALA A 41 10.49 -6.93 16.54
N ARG A 42 10.43 -6.28 15.37
CA ARG A 42 9.88 -4.93 15.19
C ARG A 42 8.44 -4.81 15.64
N VAL A 43 7.57 -5.71 15.18
CA VAL A 43 6.13 -5.67 15.51
C VAL A 43 5.86 -5.92 17.00
N LEU A 44 6.80 -6.58 17.70
CA LEU A 44 6.79 -6.77 19.16
C LEU A 44 7.59 -5.71 19.93
N TRP A 45 8.00 -4.63 19.26
CA TRP A 45 8.80 -3.53 19.80
C TRP A 45 10.13 -3.99 20.41
N GLN A 46 10.81 -4.87 19.69
CA GLN A 46 12.17 -5.32 19.99
C GLN A 46 13.09 -4.82 18.89
N THR A 47 14.29 -4.37 19.27
CA THR A 47 15.32 -3.92 18.32
C THR A 47 16.11 -5.09 17.72
N GLN A 48 16.03 -6.27 18.35
CA GLN A 48 16.64 -7.51 17.91
C GLN A 48 15.69 -8.68 18.19
N TYR A 49 15.80 -9.74 17.38
CA TYR A 49 15.01 -10.95 17.61
C TYR A 49 15.50 -11.66 18.88
N ASP A 50 14.60 -11.81 19.83
CA ASP A 50 14.80 -12.57 21.06
C ASP A 50 13.58 -13.47 21.25
N GLU A 51 13.77 -14.75 20.91
CA GLU A 51 12.72 -15.76 20.95
C GLU A 51 12.11 -15.90 22.35
N SER A 52 12.90 -15.70 23.40
CA SER A 52 12.45 -15.83 24.80
C SER A 52 11.41 -14.79 25.20
N LYS A 53 11.29 -13.70 24.43
CA LYS A 53 10.33 -12.61 24.64
C LYS A 53 9.09 -12.72 23.76
N ILE A 54 8.99 -13.77 22.94
CA ILE A 54 7.86 -13.99 22.05
C ILE A 54 6.81 -14.85 22.78
N PRO A 55 5.52 -14.47 22.74
CA PRO A 55 4.44 -15.29 23.32
C PRO A 55 4.44 -16.73 22.78
N ALA A 56 4.17 -17.70 23.65
CA ALA A 56 4.26 -19.12 23.31
C ALA A 56 3.30 -19.55 22.18
N ASP A 57 2.11 -18.94 22.12
CA ASP A 57 1.13 -19.13 21.06
C ASP A 57 1.61 -18.56 19.72
N VAL A 58 2.27 -17.40 19.73
CA VAL A 58 2.94 -16.82 18.56
C VAL A 58 4.08 -17.72 18.10
N LEU A 59 4.94 -18.21 19.00
CA LEU A 59 6.02 -19.14 18.64
C LEU A 59 5.47 -20.41 17.96
N LYS A 60 4.41 -20.99 18.51
CA LYS A 60 3.73 -22.13 17.90
C LYS A 60 3.27 -21.84 16.47
N ASN A 61 2.74 -20.65 16.21
CA ASN A 61 2.28 -20.24 14.88
C ASN A 61 3.44 -19.92 13.93
N LEU A 62 4.52 -19.31 14.42
CA LEU A 62 5.73 -19.02 13.64
C LEU A 62 6.36 -20.28 13.06
N TYR A 63 6.41 -21.35 13.85
CA TYR A 63 6.93 -22.66 13.42
C TYR A 63 5.84 -23.60 12.88
N SER A 64 4.60 -23.12 12.68
CA SER A 64 3.53 -23.94 12.15
C SER A 64 3.74 -24.26 10.65
N PRO A 65 3.25 -25.42 10.16
CA PRO A 65 3.37 -25.79 8.75
C PRO A 65 2.86 -24.73 7.76
N LYS A 66 1.84 -23.94 8.15
CA LYS A 66 1.27 -22.88 7.29
C LYS A 66 2.24 -21.71 7.08
N ASN A 67 3.06 -21.39 8.08
CA ASN A 67 3.97 -20.25 8.09
C ASN A 67 5.35 -20.56 7.49
N LEU A 68 5.67 -21.83 7.28
CA LEU A 68 6.99 -22.24 6.78
C LEU A 68 7.27 -21.66 5.38
N PRO A 69 8.54 -21.34 5.08
CA PRO A 69 8.91 -20.79 3.77
C PRO A 69 8.51 -21.64 2.57
N ALA A 70 8.65 -22.96 2.66
CA ALA A 70 8.24 -23.89 1.62
C ALA A 70 6.72 -23.88 1.39
N ALA A 71 5.91 -23.72 2.47
CA ALA A 71 4.46 -23.66 2.34
C ALA A 71 3.99 -22.36 1.69
N ARG A 72 4.64 -21.23 2.01
CA ARG A 72 4.43 -19.96 1.29
C ARG A 72 4.82 -20.09 -0.18
N GLY A 73 6.00 -20.66 -0.46
CA GLY A 73 6.47 -20.93 -1.81
C GLY A 73 5.48 -21.75 -2.64
N ALA A 74 5.02 -22.88 -2.10
CA ALA A 74 4.04 -23.74 -2.75
C ALA A 74 2.72 -23.02 -3.08
N ARG A 75 2.23 -22.16 -2.18
CA ARG A 75 1.03 -21.35 -2.43
C ARG A 75 1.25 -20.32 -3.53
N THR A 76 2.37 -19.61 -3.52
CA THR A 76 2.74 -18.67 -4.59
C THR A 76 2.90 -19.37 -5.94
N GLN A 77 3.55 -20.54 -5.98
CA GLN A 77 3.67 -21.33 -7.21
C GLN A 77 2.32 -21.79 -7.74
N LYS A 78 1.42 -22.23 -6.85
CA LYS A 78 0.05 -22.60 -7.22
C LYS A 78 -0.72 -21.42 -7.82
N TRP A 79 -0.52 -20.22 -7.27
CA TRP A 79 -1.14 -19.02 -7.84
C TRP A 79 -0.60 -18.70 -9.24
N LEU A 80 0.71 -18.74 -9.42
CA LEU A 80 1.35 -18.56 -10.73
C LEU A 80 0.91 -19.60 -11.76
N ASP A 81 0.75 -20.86 -11.33
CA ASP A 81 0.24 -21.94 -12.18
C ASP A 81 -1.20 -21.70 -12.62
N ASP A 82 -2.05 -21.23 -11.71
CA ASP A 82 -3.42 -20.85 -12.06
C ASP A 82 -3.44 -19.69 -13.07
N LEU A 83 -2.61 -18.65 -12.88
CA LEU A 83 -2.46 -17.53 -13.82
C LEU A 83 -2.13 -18.01 -15.23
N MET A 84 -1.19 -18.94 -15.37
CA MET A 84 -0.81 -19.51 -16.67
C MET A 84 -1.88 -20.46 -17.25
N ALA A 85 -2.56 -21.25 -16.42
CA ALA A 85 -3.54 -22.24 -16.88
C ALA A 85 -4.87 -21.61 -17.31
N ASN A 86 -5.22 -20.45 -16.74
CA ASN A 86 -6.52 -19.82 -16.93
C ASN A 86 -6.38 -18.36 -17.40
N PRO A 87 -5.80 -18.07 -18.58
CA PRO A 87 -5.61 -16.68 -19.03
C PRO A 87 -6.95 -15.96 -19.25
N ASP A 88 -7.04 -14.69 -18.83
CA ASP A 88 -8.22 -13.87 -19.10
C ASP A 88 -8.28 -13.53 -20.61
N SER A 89 -9.47 -13.65 -21.21
CA SER A 89 -9.68 -13.22 -22.59
C SER A 89 -9.45 -11.72 -22.73
N CYS A 90 -8.93 -11.29 -23.88
CA CYS A 90 -8.62 -9.87 -24.12
C CYS A 90 -7.62 -9.24 -23.15
N SER A 91 -6.72 -10.07 -22.60
CA SER A 91 -5.55 -9.65 -21.85
C SER A 91 -4.25 -10.03 -22.59
N PRO A 92 -3.19 -9.21 -22.51
CA PRO A 92 -1.87 -9.58 -23.02
C PRO A 92 -1.34 -10.85 -22.35
N ASP A 93 -0.55 -11.64 -23.08
CA ASP A 93 0.05 -12.86 -22.53
C ASP A 93 1.27 -12.52 -21.65
N TYR A 94 1.19 -12.85 -20.36
CA TYR A 94 2.25 -12.68 -19.37
C TYR A 94 2.87 -14.02 -18.90
N SER A 95 2.62 -15.14 -19.60
CA SER A 95 3.07 -16.47 -19.17
C SER A 95 4.57 -16.56 -18.90
N ASP A 96 5.42 -15.90 -19.68
CA ASP A 96 6.87 -15.93 -19.46
C ASP A 96 7.30 -15.18 -18.19
N ARG A 97 6.57 -14.11 -17.83
CA ARG A 97 6.75 -13.45 -16.52
C ARG A 97 6.42 -14.43 -15.40
N TYR A 98 5.30 -15.14 -15.51
CA TYR A 98 4.87 -16.09 -14.47
C TYR A 98 5.84 -17.26 -14.32
N LYS A 99 6.34 -17.82 -15.42
CA LYS A 99 7.40 -18.84 -15.40
C LYS A 99 8.67 -18.33 -14.71
N ALA A 100 9.12 -17.11 -15.06
CA ALA A 100 10.30 -16.52 -14.46
C ALA A 100 10.13 -16.30 -12.94
N LEU A 101 9.01 -15.74 -12.50
CA LEU A 101 8.71 -15.58 -11.07
C LEU A 101 8.62 -16.93 -10.35
N LYS A 102 8.02 -17.94 -10.98
CA LYS A 102 7.86 -19.29 -10.42
C LYS A 102 9.20 -19.95 -10.11
N ASN A 103 10.23 -19.71 -10.92
CA ASN A 103 11.59 -20.23 -10.71
C ASN A 103 12.23 -19.74 -9.40
N HIS A 104 11.73 -18.63 -8.84
CA HIS A 104 12.19 -18.07 -7.57
C HIS A 104 11.21 -18.31 -6.41
N ALA A 105 10.06 -18.94 -6.66
CA ALA A 105 8.99 -19.09 -5.68
C ALA A 105 9.02 -20.42 -4.88
N GLY A 106 10.13 -21.16 -4.88
CA GLY A 106 10.19 -22.48 -4.22
C GLY A 106 10.14 -22.42 -2.68
N SER A 107 10.79 -21.43 -2.08
CA SER A 107 10.83 -21.22 -0.62
C SER A 107 10.90 -19.72 -0.37
N LEU A 108 9.91 -19.17 0.32
CA LEU A 108 9.72 -17.73 0.44
C LEU A 108 9.50 -17.30 1.88
N SER A 109 10.15 -16.22 2.30
CA SER A 109 9.72 -15.46 3.46
C SER A 109 8.36 -14.79 3.22
N GLY A 110 7.78 -14.19 4.27
CA GLY A 110 6.54 -13.42 4.14
C GLY A 110 6.71 -12.21 3.22
N GLN A 111 7.82 -11.48 3.39
CA GLN A 111 8.13 -10.30 2.58
C GLN A 111 8.42 -10.67 1.12
N GLN A 112 9.11 -11.78 0.85
CA GLN A 112 9.37 -12.22 -0.51
C GLN A 112 8.08 -12.63 -1.24
N ALA A 113 7.20 -13.39 -0.57
CA ALA A 113 5.91 -13.78 -1.14
C ALA A 113 5.01 -12.57 -1.42
N TYR A 114 5.07 -11.57 -0.53
CA TYR A 114 4.37 -10.30 -0.72
C TYR A 114 4.92 -9.52 -1.91
N ALA A 115 6.25 -9.33 -2.00
CA ALA A 115 6.88 -8.63 -3.12
C ALA A 115 6.60 -9.31 -4.48
N ILE A 116 6.61 -10.65 -4.55
CA ILE A 116 6.25 -11.38 -5.79
C ILE A 116 4.81 -11.08 -6.22
N ASN A 117 3.87 -10.97 -5.27
CA ASN A 117 2.47 -10.68 -5.59
C ASN A 117 2.29 -9.33 -6.31
N LEU A 118 3.12 -8.33 -5.97
CA LEU A 118 3.09 -7.03 -6.64
C LEU A 118 3.76 -7.03 -8.03
N LEU A 119 4.49 -8.08 -8.37
CA LEU A 119 5.16 -8.25 -9.66
C LEU A 119 4.32 -9.00 -10.69
N LEU A 120 3.12 -9.47 -10.33
CA LEU A 120 2.25 -10.26 -11.21
C LEU A 120 1.66 -9.41 -12.36
N GLY A 121 1.36 -8.14 -12.10
CA GLY A 121 0.72 -7.25 -13.07
C GLY A 121 -0.80 -7.44 -13.18
N PRO A 122 -1.42 -7.12 -14.33
CA PRO A 122 -2.87 -6.94 -14.41
C PRO A 122 -3.74 -8.15 -14.09
N ASP A 123 -3.29 -9.36 -14.39
CA ASP A 123 -4.05 -10.59 -14.07
C ASP A 123 -4.08 -10.90 -12.57
N SER A 124 -3.31 -10.18 -11.75
CA SER A 124 -3.28 -10.36 -10.28
C SER A 124 -4.62 -10.16 -9.61
N SER A 125 -5.53 -9.37 -10.20
CA SER A 125 -6.86 -9.04 -9.64
C SER A 125 -7.85 -10.21 -9.68
N ARG A 126 -7.51 -11.33 -10.33
CA ARG A 126 -8.46 -12.42 -10.56
C ARG A 126 -8.81 -13.19 -9.29
N GLY A 127 -10.11 -13.42 -9.10
CA GLY A 127 -10.63 -14.32 -8.07
C GLY A 127 -10.74 -13.73 -6.66
N TYR A 128 -10.38 -12.46 -6.49
CA TYR A 128 -10.66 -11.67 -5.27
C TYR A 128 -12.10 -11.16 -5.29
N GLN A 129 -12.57 -10.62 -4.15
CA GLN A 129 -13.87 -9.95 -4.10
C GLN A 129 -13.91 -8.79 -5.10
N GLU A 130 -14.87 -8.84 -6.03
CA GLU A 130 -15.06 -7.79 -7.02
C GLU A 130 -15.74 -6.56 -6.41
N ILE A 131 -15.43 -5.38 -6.95
CA ILE A 131 -16.10 -4.14 -6.58
C ILE A 131 -17.52 -4.14 -7.15
N PRO A 132 -18.55 -3.90 -6.32
CA PRO A 132 -19.93 -3.85 -6.80
C PRO A 132 -20.17 -2.57 -7.61
N SER A 133 -21.23 -2.55 -8.42
CA SER A 133 -21.65 -1.35 -9.16
C SER A 133 -22.36 -0.31 -8.28
N ARG A 134 -22.74 -0.70 -7.06
CA ARG A 134 -23.31 0.17 -6.02
C ARG A 134 -22.91 -0.36 -4.64
N ILE A 135 -22.70 0.54 -3.69
CA ILE A 135 -22.46 0.23 -2.27
C ILE A 135 -23.41 1.05 -1.39
N ASP A 136 -23.88 0.46 -0.30
CA ASP A 136 -24.53 1.16 0.81
C ASP A 136 -23.77 0.78 2.08
N PHE A 137 -22.96 1.69 2.62
CA PHE A 137 -22.14 1.41 3.80
C PHE A 137 -22.97 1.22 5.08
N SER A 138 -22.55 0.29 5.92
CA SER A 138 -23.12 -0.06 7.21
C SER A 138 -22.03 -0.01 8.29
N PHE A 139 -21.98 1.09 9.03
CA PHE A 139 -21.03 1.27 10.13
C PHE A 139 -21.57 0.68 11.44
N PRO A 140 -20.73 0.01 12.25
CA PRO A 140 -19.28 -0.14 12.11
C PRO A 140 -18.81 -1.39 11.33
N ALA A 141 -19.71 -2.17 10.73
CA ALA A 141 -19.32 -3.41 10.04
C ALA A 141 -18.33 -3.16 8.88
N ASP A 142 -18.54 -2.08 8.12
CA ASP A 142 -17.64 -1.69 7.04
C ASP A 142 -16.33 -1.04 7.52
N ASP A 143 -16.18 -0.76 8.83
CA ASP A 143 -14.88 -0.36 9.39
C ASP A 143 -13.91 -1.54 9.54
N ALA A 144 -14.39 -2.78 9.45
CA ALA A 144 -13.53 -3.98 9.49
C ALA A 144 -12.52 -3.97 8.32
N PRO A 145 -11.37 -4.67 8.41
CA PRO A 145 -10.36 -4.68 7.34
C PRO A 145 -10.80 -5.22 5.97
N GLN A 146 -11.98 -5.84 5.85
CA GLN A 146 -12.48 -6.38 4.57
C GLN A 146 -11.49 -7.31 3.84
N ASN A 147 -10.95 -8.31 4.55
CA ASN A 147 -9.87 -9.20 4.11
C ASN A 147 -10.18 -10.08 2.87
N GLN A 148 -11.42 -10.07 2.37
CA GLN A 148 -11.83 -10.72 1.12
C GLN A 148 -11.41 -9.95 -0.14
N TYR A 149 -11.14 -8.64 -0.02
CA TYR A 149 -10.59 -7.82 -1.08
C TYR A 149 -9.07 -7.99 -1.19
N GLN A 150 -8.50 -7.60 -2.32
CA GLN A 150 -7.08 -7.79 -2.60
C GLN A 150 -6.18 -6.91 -1.73
N VAL A 151 -6.59 -5.67 -1.48
CA VAL A 151 -5.81 -4.65 -0.76
C VAL A 151 -6.73 -3.80 0.10
N GLY A 152 -6.23 -3.30 1.22
CA GLY A 152 -6.93 -2.29 2.01
C GLY A 152 -6.07 -1.67 3.09
N TRP A 153 -6.55 -0.54 3.63
CA TRP A 153 -5.85 0.17 4.68
C TRP A 153 -6.74 1.02 5.57
N HIS A 154 -6.25 1.25 6.79
CA HIS A 154 -6.73 2.24 7.75
C HIS A 154 -5.64 3.29 7.92
N PHE A 155 -5.88 4.51 7.45
CA PHE A 155 -4.87 5.56 7.38
C PHE A 155 -5.26 6.78 8.21
N PHE A 156 -4.42 7.10 9.20
CA PHE A 156 -4.60 8.25 10.08
C PHE A 156 -3.47 9.24 9.86
N VAL A 157 -3.82 10.47 9.50
CA VAL A 157 -2.86 11.56 9.29
C VAL A 157 -3.34 12.83 9.96
N GLY A 158 -2.41 13.67 10.41
CA GLY A 158 -2.79 14.93 11.04
C GLY A 158 -1.64 15.76 11.55
N SER A 159 -2.01 16.90 12.12
CA SER A 159 -1.08 17.76 12.86
C SER A 159 -1.48 17.82 14.33
N ALA A 160 -0.49 17.81 15.21
CA ALA A 160 -0.66 17.89 16.65
C ALA A 160 0.27 18.95 17.26
N TYR A 161 -0.20 19.58 18.34
CA TYR A 161 0.58 20.53 19.14
C TYR A 161 0.86 19.91 20.50
N ALA A 162 2.12 19.87 20.88
CA ALA A 162 2.52 19.49 22.24
C ALA A 162 2.21 20.61 23.24
N GLN A 163 2.22 20.26 24.53
CA GLN A 163 2.00 21.23 25.63
C GLN A 163 3.07 22.33 25.69
N ASP A 164 4.27 22.08 25.16
CA ASP A 164 5.35 23.07 25.03
C ASP A 164 5.21 23.95 23.77
N GLY A 165 4.16 23.76 22.97
CA GLY A 165 3.87 24.52 21.76
C GLY A 165 4.49 23.96 20.47
N GLU A 166 5.33 22.92 20.58
CA GLU A 166 5.94 22.28 19.42
C GLU A 166 4.88 21.62 18.51
N GLU A 167 4.99 21.82 17.20
CA GLU A 167 4.10 21.23 16.20
C GLU A 167 4.70 19.97 15.57
N TYR A 168 3.84 18.97 15.40
CA TYR A 168 4.16 17.68 14.81
C TYR A 168 3.19 17.33 13.69
N GLY A 169 3.71 16.88 12.55
CA GLY A 169 2.96 16.06 11.59
C GLY A 169 3.01 14.59 12.01
N VAL A 170 1.89 13.88 11.92
CA VAL A 170 1.78 12.48 12.34
C VAL A 170 1.10 11.66 11.25
N GLN A 171 1.62 10.46 11.03
CA GLN A 171 1.10 9.48 10.09
C GLN A 171 1.11 8.09 10.74
N MET A 172 0.01 7.36 10.60
CA MET A 172 -0.11 5.95 10.96
C MET A 172 -1.01 5.22 9.96
N MET A 173 -0.49 4.19 9.30
CA MET A 173 -1.28 3.35 8.38
C MET A 173 -1.17 1.88 8.75
N PHE A 174 -2.32 1.22 8.92
CA PHE A 174 -2.38 -0.24 8.87
C PHE A 174 -2.72 -0.63 7.45
N TRP A 175 -1.77 -1.26 6.76
CA TRP A 175 -1.94 -1.73 5.40
C TRP A 175 -2.00 -3.26 5.38
N HIS A 176 -2.85 -3.82 4.52
CA HIS A 176 -2.88 -5.25 4.26
C HIS A 176 -3.07 -5.58 2.78
N TYR A 177 -2.61 -6.77 2.42
CA TYR A 177 -2.71 -7.32 1.08
C TYR A 177 -2.95 -8.83 1.13
N ALA A 178 -3.99 -9.29 0.44
CA ALA A 178 -4.34 -10.71 0.35
C ALA A 178 -3.37 -11.41 -0.63
N MET A 179 -2.63 -12.42 -0.16
CA MET A 179 -1.59 -13.08 -0.95
C MET A 179 -2.12 -14.08 -1.98
N LEU A 180 -3.38 -14.51 -1.85
CA LEU A 180 -4.06 -15.45 -2.72
C LEU A 180 -5.53 -15.05 -2.89
N PRO A 181 -6.17 -15.41 -4.02
CA PRO A 181 -7.62 -15.34 -4.13
C PRO A 181 -8.31 -16.10 -2.98
N PRO A 182 -9.39 -15.58 -2.37
CA PRO A 182 -10.02 -16.17 -1.18
C PRO A 182 -10.37 -17.67 -1.31
N ALA A 183 -10.88 -18.10 -2.48
CA ALA A 183 -11.18 -19.52 -2.72
C ALA A 183 -9.91 -20.40 -2.68
N MET A 184 -8.79 -19.90 -3.20
CA MET A 184 -7.50 -20.59 -3.18
C MET A 184 -6.92 -20.61 -1.76
N ALA A 185 -7.03 -19.51 -1.02
CA ALA A 185 -6.61 -19.41 0.37
C ALA A 185 -7.34 -20.43 1.25
N LYS A 186 -8.68 -20.51 1.12
CA LYS A 186 -9.52 -21.49 1.82
C LYS A 186 -9.14 -22.92 1.48
N ALA A 187 -8.89 -23.23 0.19
CA ALA A 187 -8.44 -24.55 -0.24
C ALA A 187 -7.04 -24.92 0.31
N ALA A 188 -6.21 -23.93 0.61
CA ALA A 188 -4.94 -24.10 1.30
C ALA A 188 -5.05 -24.12 2.84
N GLY A 189 -6.28 -24.08 3.37
CA GLY A 189 -6.56 -24.11 4.81
C GLY A 189 -6.25 -22.79 5.54
N LEU A 190 -6.20 -21.66 4.83
CA LEU A 190 -6.05 -20.33 5.43
C LEU A 190 -7.42 -19.69 5.65
N SER A 191 -7.60 -19.04 6.80
CA SER A 191 -8.64 -18.02 6.99
C SER A 191 -8.32 -16.75 6.20
N ASP A 192 -9.31 -15.86 6.04
CA ASP A 192 -9.11 -14.59 5.34
C ASP A 192 -8.04 -13.73 6.01
N LEU A 193 -7.95 -13.76 7.36
CA LEU A 193 -6.90 -13.06 8.10
C LEU A 193 -5.52 -13.71 7.91
N GLU A 194 -5.43 -15.05 7.94
CA GLU A 194 -4.17 -15.78 7.69
C GLU A 194 -3.62 -15.55 6.28
N ASN A 195 -4.48 -15.21 5.32
CA ASN A 195 -4.12 -14.94 3.92
C ASN A 195 -3.47 -13.57 3.70
N GLN A 196 -3.46 -12.69 4.71
CA GLN A 196 -2.93 -11.34 4.56
C GLN A 196 -1.42 -11.28 4.79
N ALA A 197 -0.74 -10.43 4.02
CA ALA A 197 0.51 -9.77 4.39
C ALA A 197 0.16 -8.36 4.90
N LEU A 198 0.69 -7.98 6.07
CA LEU A 198 0.38 -6.72 6.71
C LEU A 198 1.65 -5.95 7.05
N GLU A 199 1.54 -4.63 6.99
CA GLU A 199 2.58 -3.69 7.37
C GLU A 199 1.99 -2.48 8.10
N LEU A 200 2.85 -1.82 8.88
CA LEU A 200 2.56 -0.55 9.54
C LEU A 200 3.47 0.52 8.98
N HIS A 201 2.87 1.63 8.57
CA HIS A 201 3.59 2.86 8.34
C HIS A 201 3.42 3.77 9.54
N LEU A 202 4.51 4.33 10.02
CA LEU A 202 4.53 5.27 11.14
C LEU A 202 5.53 6.37 10.83
N ALA A 203 5.08 7.62 10.82
CA ALA A 203 5.97 8.76 10.69
C ALA A 203 5.57 9.88 11.64
N VAL A 204 6.59 10.59 12.15
CA VAL A 204 6.45 11.80 12.96
C VAL A 204 7.39 12.85 12.39
N THR A 205 6.84 14.01 12.09
CA THR A 205 7.59 15.13 11.52
C THR A 205 7.59 16.29 12.48
N ARG A 206 8.77 16.72 12.93
CA ARG A 206 8.89 17.90 13.79
C ARG A 206 9.01 19.14 12.92
N ALA A 207 8.23 20.18 13.24
CA ALA A 207 8.24 21.44 12.50
C ALA A 207 9.60 22.16 12.46
N ASP A 208 10.51 21.81 13.38
CA ASP A 208 11.81 22.43 13.56
C ASP A 208 12.97 21.75 12.80
N GLY A 209 12.79 20.58 12.17
CA GLY A 209 13.93 20.06 11.40
C GLY A 209 13.96 18.66 10.82
N ARG A 210 13.03 17.72 11.11
CA ARG A 210 13.15 16.36 10.56
C ARG A 210 11.84 15.59 10.44
N HIS A 211 11.72 14.88 9.32
CA HIS A 211 10.77 13.79 9.13
C HIS A 211 11.40 12.47 9.57
N TYR A 212 10.83 11.84 10.58
CA TYR A 212 11.21 10.52 11.06
C TYR A 212 10.19 9.51 10.52
N ARG A 213 10.66 8.45 9.86
CA ARG A 213 9.81 7.35 9.37
C ARG A 213 10.28 6.02 9.93
N ALA A 214 9.36 5.21 10.46
CA ALA A 214 9.68 3.86 10.84
C ALA A 214 10.03 3.04 9.59
N LYS A 215 11.10 2.24 9.66
CA LYS A 215 11.32 1.19 8.67
C LYS A 215 10.12 0.23 8.72
N PRO A 216 9.43 -0.02 7.61
CA PRO A 216 8.24 -0.85 7.61
C PRO A 216 8.61 -2.31 7.92
N TYR A 217 7.67 -3.06 8.48
CA TYR A 217 7.79 -4.51 8.69
C TYR A 217 6.73 -5.26 7.90
N VAL A 218 6.95 -6.54 7.62
CA VAL A 218 5.92 -7.45 7.09
C VAL A 218 5.63 -8.56 8.07
N VAL A 219 4.38 -8.67 8.52
CA VAL A 219 3.87 -9.86 9.20
C VAL A 219 2.79 -10.51 8.35
N THR A 220 2.83 -11.83 8.20
CA THR A 220 1.73 -12.57 7.58
C THR A 220 0.74 -12.99 8.66
N GLY A 221 -0.55 -13.10 8.32
CA GLY A 221 -1.57 -13.53 9.29
C GLY A 221 -1.29 -14.89 9.91
N THR A 222 -0.57 -15.78 9.20
CA THR A 222 -0.10 -17.09 9.71
C THR A 222 0.87 -17.02 10.89
N THR A 223 1.41 -15.85 11.22
CA THR A 223 2.34 -15.67 12.35
C THR A 223 1.64 -15.68 13.71
N GLY A 224 0.31 -15.47 13.75
CA GLY A 224 -0.44 -15.28 15.00
C GLY A 224 -0.27 -13.90 15.64
N LEU A 225 0.46 -12.98 14.98
CA LEU A 225 0.67 -11.61 15.46
C LEU A 225 -0.44 -10.65 15.05
N VAL A 226 -1.43 -11.12 14.29
CA VAL A 226 -2.53 -10.31 13.78
C VAL A 226 -3.83 -10.80 14.36
N GLN A 227 -4.63 -9.89 14.91
CA GLN A 227 -5.92 -10.19 15.51
C GLN A 227 -6.92 -9.10 15.16
N PHE A 228 -8.17 -9.49 14.98
CA PHE A 228 -9.27 -8.56 14.74
C PHE A 228 -10.51 -8.97 15.56
N SER A 229 -11.17 -8.00 16.18
CA SER A 229 -12.53 -8.12 16.71
C SER A 229 -13.36 -6.92 16.28
N GLU A 230 -14.64 -7.14 15.99
CA GLU A 230 -15.54 -6.12 15.46
C GLU A 230 -16.25 -5.30 16.55
N ALA A 231 -16.59 -5.92 17.69
CA ALA A 231 -17.43 -5.31 18.72
C ALA A 231 -16.88 -5.55 20.16
N PRO A 232 -16.06 -4.64 20.71
CA PRO A 232 -15.60 -3.39 20.09
C PRO A 232 -14.58 -3.65 18.97
N PHE A 233 -14.48 -2.68 18.05
CA PHE A 233 -13.47 -2.69 17.01
C PHE A 233 -12.07 -2.72 17.66
N HIS A 234 -11.28 -3.73 17.32
CA HIS A 234 -9.90 -3.86 17.79
C HIS A 234 -9.08 -4.60 16.75
N TYR A 235 -8.14 -3.89 16.11
CA TYR A 235 -7.26 -4.44 15.10
C TYR A 235 -5.80 -4.33 15.57
N VAL A 236 -5.13 -5.47 15.63
CA VAL A 236 -3.82 -5.63 16.27
C VAL A 236 -2.80 -6.18 15.27
N GLN A 237 -1.61 -5.58 15.28
CA GLN A 237 -0.39 -6.11 14.67
C GLN A 237 0.72 -6.11 15.75
N GLY A 238 0.89 -7.25 16.42
CA GLY A 238 1.77 -7.45 17.57
C GLY A 238 1.42 -6.50 18.72
N LYS A 239 2.27 -5.50 18.97
CA LYS A 239 2.02 -4.45 19.99
C LYS A 239 1.41 -3.17 19.43
N ASN A 240 1.29 -3.05 18.12
CA ASN A 240 0.62 -1.94 17.47
C ASN A 240 -0.88 -2.25 17.37
N TYR A 241 -1.73 -1.27 17.64
CA TYR A 241 -3.17 -1.47 17.53
C TYR A 241 -3.93 -0.18 17.25
N MET A 242 -5.15 -0.39 16.76
CA MET A 242 -6.24 0.58 16.77
C MET A 242 -7.44 -0.05 17.46
N ARG A 243 -8.02 0.66 18.44
CA ARG A 243 -9.06 0.09 19.31
C ARG A 243 -10.13 1.13 19.59
N SER A 244 -11.37 0.83 19.25
CA SER A 244 -12.51 1.65 19.64
C SER A 244 -12.72 1.58 21.15
N ARG A 245 -13.13 2.72 21.74
CA ARG A 245 -13.60 2.81 23.12
C ARG A 245 -15.07 2.45 23.26
N GLN A 246 -15.77 2.18 22.15
CA GLN A 246 -17.19 1.87 22.08
C GLN A 246 -17.42 0.52 21.38
N LYS A 247 -18.55 -0.12 21.69
CA LYS A 247 -18.88 -1.44 21.13
C LYS A 247 -19.41 -1.35 19.70
N ASP A 248 -20.14 -0.29 19.40
CA ASP A 248 -21.02 -0.11 18.24
C ASP A 248 -20.62 1.09 17.35
N SER A 249 -19.39 1.59 17.51
CA SER A 249 -18.81 2.69 16.72
C SER A 249 -17.30 2.52 16.64
N LEU A 250 -16.67 3.01 15.57
CA LEU A 250 -15.20 3.08 15.46
C LEU A 250 -14.61 4.13 16.42
N PHE A 251 -15.29 5.28 16.57
CA PHE A 251 -14.83 6.42 17.36
C PHE A 251 -15.60 6.56 18.69
N PRO A 252 -14.96 7.05 19.77
CA PRO A 252 -13.54 7.43 19.85
C PRO A 252 -12.59 6.22 19.78
N ILE A 253 -11.44 6.40 19.12
CA ILE A 253 -10.46 5.34 18.87
C ILE A 253 -9.13 5.63 19.56
N ASP A 254 -8.51 4.60 20.13
CA ASP A 254 -7.13 4.61 20.63
C ASP A 254 -6.19 4.05 19.56
N LEU A 255 -5.15 4.81 19.21
CA LEU A 255 -4.08 4.41 18.32
C LEU A 255 -2.80 4.19 19.12
N ARG A 256 -2.13 3.07 18.89
CA ARG A 256 -0.84 2.75 19.51
C ARG A 256 0.11 2.20 18.47
N ALA A 257 1.28 2.81 18.35
CA ALA A 257 2.32 2.35 17.45
C ALA A 257 3.72 2.69 17.97
N TRP A 258 4.71 1.91 17.53
CA TRP A 258 6.13 2.19 17.68
C TRP A 258 6.94 1.64 16.50
N GLY A 259 8.05 2.29 16.17
CA GLY A 259 9.03 1.84 15.19
C GLY A 259 10.34 2.63 15.28
N GLN A 260 11.31 2.31 14.42
CA GLN A 260 12.61 2.99 14.38
C GLN A 260 12.88 3.62 13.01
N ASP A 261 13.27 4.89 12.99
CA ASP A 261 13.86 5.53 11.82
C ASP A 261 15.33 5.15 11.70
N GLU A 262 15.66 4.43 10.63
CA GLU A 262 16.99 3.93 10.31
C GLU A 262 17.67 4.70 9.17
N ALA A 263 17.03 5.75 8.63
CA ALA A 263 17.61 6.52 7.52
C ALA A 263 18.69 7.52 7.97
N GLY A 264 18.83 7.75 9.28
CA GLY A 264 19.82 8.67 9.85
C GLY A 264 21.15 7.99 10.19
N SER A 265 22.05 8.73 10.85
CA SER A 265 23.35 8.20 11.32
C SER A 265 23.24 7.16 12.44
N LYS A 266 22.12 7.17 13.17
CA LYS A 266 21.76 6.19 14.20
C LYS A 266 20.25 5.92 14.16
N PRO A 267 19.79 4.73 14.57
CA PRO A 267 18.37 4.46 14.76
C PRO A 267 17.74 5.44 15.76
N VAL A 268 16.53 5.89 15.46
CA VAL A 268 15.74 6.76 16.35
C VAL A 268 14.36 6.15 16.56
N ASP A 269 13.98 5.95 17.82
CA ASP A 269 12.65 5.46 18.17
C ASP A 269 11.59 6.53 17.91
N ILE A 270 10.46 6.08 17.37
CA ILE A 270 9.24 6.84 17.18
C ILE A 270 8.11 6.04 17.80
N GLY A 271 7.27 6.68 18.61
CA GLY A 271 6.11 6.06 19.21
C GLY A 271 4.95 7.02 19.36
N LEU A 272 3.74 6.47 19.38
CA LEU A 272 2.53 7.25 19.65
C LEU A 272 1.56 6.49 20.54
N ASN A 273 0.78 7.25 21.29
CA ASN A 273 -0.48 6.83 21.89
C ASN A 273 -1.44 7.99 21.71
N ILE A 274 -2.39 7.88 20.79
CA ILE A 274 -3.28 8.98 20.44
C ILE A 274 -4.71 8.48 20.54
N GLY A 275 -5.53 9.15 21.34
CA GLY A 275 -6.98 9.01 21.28
C GLY A 275 -7.55 10.02 20.29
N LEU A 276 -8.46 9.60 19.42
CA LEU A 276 -9.15 10.45 18.46
C LEU A 276 -10.67 10.36 18.63
N SER A 277 -11.32 11.52 18.64
CA SER A 277 -12.78 11.66 18.71
C SER A 277 -13.31 12.24 17.41
N GLN A 278 -14.41 11.69 16.93
CA GLN A 278 -15.08 12.12 15.71
C GLN A 278 -15.87 13.41 15.94
N THR A 279 -15.78 14.35 14.99
CA THR A 279 -16.55 15.62 15.03
C THR A 279 -17.50 15.80 13.87
N LYS A 280 -17.33 15.01 12.80
CA LYS A 280 -18.17 14.98 11.60
C LYS A 280 -18.48 13.54 11.22
N GLY A 281 -19.58 13.31 10.51
CA GLY A 281 -19.93 11.99 10.00
C GLY A 281 -18.93 11.44 8.98
N TYR A 282 -19.21 10.24 8.49
CA TYR A 282 -18.46 9.62 7.41
C TYR A 282 -18.68 10.38 6.09
N VAL A 283 -17.60 10.60 5.35
CA VAL A 283 -17.59 11.22 4.03
C VAL A 283 -17.32 10.14 3.00
N LEU A 284 -18.29 9.86 2.12
CA LEU A 284 -18.14 8.86 1.06
C LEU A 284 -17.40 9.50 -0.13
N ASN A 285 -16.20 9.01 -0.44
CA ASN A 285 -15.36 9.57 -1.50
C ASN A 285 -15.79 9.09 -2.89
N GLY A 286 -15.30 9.74 -3.94
CA GLY A 286 -15.67 9.38 -5.31
C GLY A 286 -17.18 9.48 -5.56
N ASP A 287 -17.76 8.47 -6.21
CA ASP A 287 -19.21 8.38 -6.43
C ASP A 287 -19.83 7.48 -5.34
N HIS A 288 -20.29 8.10 -4.24
CA HIS A 288 -20.90 7.42 -3.10
C HIS A 288 -20.02 6.29 -2.50
N GLY A 289 -18.72 6.48 -2.52
CA GLY A 289 -17.69 5.57 -2.01
C GLY A 289 -17.01 4.70 -3.06
N LEU A 290 -17.43 4.74 -4.32
CA LEU A 290 -16.75 4.05 -5.43
C LEU A 290 -15.64 4.96 -5.99
N SER A 291 -14.36 4.55 -5.92
CA SER A 291 -13.24 5.44 -6.25
C SER A 291 -11.93 4.76 -6.71
N PRO A 292 -11.74 4.49 -8.02
CA PRO A 292 -12.79 4.29 -9.01
C PRO A 292 -13.45 2.92 -8.81
N ALA A 293 -14.51 2.63 -9.58
CA ALA A 293 -15.10 1.30 -9.72
C ALA A 293 -15.48 1.07 -11.18
N CYS A 294 -14.87 0.09 -11.84
CA CYS A 294 -15.15 -0.20 -13.24
C CYS A 294 -14.91 -1.68 -13.56
N GLY A 295 -15.92 -2.35 -14.10
CA GLY A 295 -15.82 -3.76 -14.51
C GLY A 295 -15.34 -4.71 -13.39
N GLY A 296 -15.75 -4.48 -12.13
CA GLY A 296 -15.42 -5.35 -11.00
C GLY A 296 -14.06 -5.07 -10.32
N VAL A 297 -13.29 -4.10 -10.79
CA VAL A 297 -12.04 -3.62 -10.15
C VAL A 297 -12.19 -2.17 -9.70
N GLY A 298 -11.35 -1.75 -8.76
CA GLY A 298 -11.43 -0.44 -8.13
C GLY A 298 -11.33 -0.51 -6.60
N THR A 299 -11.89 0.48 -5.92
CA THR A 299 -11.97 0.51 -4.45
C THR A 299 -13.28 1.08 -3.93
N LEU A 300 -13.56 0.71 -2.68
CA LEU A 300 -14.55 1.32 -1.80
C LEU A 300 -13.81 2.23 -0.83
N TYR A 301 -14.25 3.48 -0.69
CA TYR A 301 -13.49 4.52 -0.02
C TYR A 301 -14.37 5.52 0.73
N TYR A 302 -14.09 5.70 2.01
CA TYR A 302 -14.63 6.80 2.80
C TYR A 302 -13.59 7.39 3.74
N SER A 303 -13.91 8.58 4.25
CA SER A 303 -13.08 9.33 5.18
C SER A 303 -13.86 9.77 6.42
N VAL A 304 -13.15 10.08 7.50
CA VAL A 304 -13.66 10.84 8.63
C VAL A 304 -12.73 12.03 8.87
N PRO A 305 -13.15 13.26 8.48
CA PRO A 305 -12.34 14.46 8.63
C PRO A 305 -12.42 15.00 10.06
N ASN A 306 -11.53 15.96 10.38
CA ASN A 306 -11.63 16.81 11.56
C ASN A 306 -11.67 16.05 12.90
N LEU A 307 -11.04 14.87 12.97
CA LEU A 307 -10.87 14.11 14.20
C LEU A 307 -10.06 14.93 15.21
N ARG A 308 -10.46 14.88 16.49
CA ARG A 308 -9.81 15.65 17.57
C ARG A 308 -9.14 14.74 18.58
N ILE A 309 -7.92 15.12 18.93
CA ILE A 309 -7.15 14.47 19.98
C ILE A 309 -7.93 14.48 21.29
N THR A 310 -7.92 13.35 22.01
CA THR A 310 -8.43 13.24 23.38
C THR A 310 -7.32 13.39 24.41
N ASP A 311 -7.69 13.72 25.65
CA ASP A 311 -6.76 13.77 26.78
C ASP A 311 -5.94 12.47 26.95
N GLY A 312 -4.71 12.63 27.47
CA GLY A 312 -3.77 11.53 27.68
C GLY A 312 -2.99 11.10 26.43
N SER A 313 -3.21 11.77 25.29
CA SER A 313 -2.47 11.51 24.05
C SER A 313 -1.03 12.03 24.11
N TRP A 314 -0.10 11.27 23.55
CA TRP A 314 1.32 11.59 23.54
C TRP A 314 2.06 11.06 22.30
N LEU A 315 3.17 11.72 21.99
CA LEU A 315 4.18 11.25 21.02
C LEU A 315 5.51 11.01 21.74
N GLU A 316 6.32 10.12 21.17
CA GLU A 316 7.70 9.89 21.57
C GLU A 316 8.57 9.91 20.31
N VAL A 317 9.58 10.76 20.31
CA VAL A 317 10.54 10.87 19.19
C VAL A 317 11.89 11.29 19.74
N ASP A 318 12.96 10.62 19.30
CA ASP A 318 14.34 10.92 19.71
C ASP A 318 14.52 10.93 21.24
N GLY A 319 13.88 9.95 21.92
CA GLY A 319 13.90 9.81 23.38
C GLY A 319 13.10 10.87 24.15
N LYS A 320 12.47 11.83 23.47
CA LYS A 320 11.59 12.83 24.08
C LYS A 320 10.14 12.39 23.94
N LYS A 321 9.50 12.12 25.08
CA LYS A 321 8.06 11.91 25.17
C LYS A 321 7.36 13.24 25.45
N VAL A 322 6.40 13.62 24.61
CA VAL A 322 5.63 14.87 24.70
C VAL A 322 4.13 14.58 24.83
N GLN A 323 3.48 15.28 25.75
CA GLN A 323 2.01 15.27 25.86
C GLN A 323 1.43 16.20 24.80
N LEU A 324 0.36 15.75 24.13
CA LEU A 324 -0.33 16.53 23.12
C LEU A 324 -1.42 17.38 23.77
N ALA A 325 -1.42 18.67 23.48
CA ALA A 325 -2.41 19.63 23.95
C ALA A 325 -3.61 19.75 23.01
N SER A 326 -3.39 19.60 21.70
CA SER A 326 -4.45 19.65 20.69
C SER A 326 -3.98 19.03 19.36
N GLY A 327 -4.90 18.77 18.45
CA GLY A 327 -4.58 18.34 17.08
C GLY A 327 -5.83 18.13 16.23
N LYS A 328 -5.63 18.14 14.92
CA LYS A 328 -6.65 17.79 13.91
C LYS A 328 -6.14 16.62 13.07
N PHE A 329 -6.94 15.58 12.97
CA PHE A 329 -6.62 14.36 12.23
C PHE A 329 -7.68 14.05 11.19
N TRP A 330 -7.28 13.26 10.22
CA TRP A 330 -8.08 12.72 9.15
C TRP A 330 -7.90 11.21 9.16
N TYR A 331 -9.00 10.49 9.00
CA TYR A 331 -9.01 9.05 8.82
C TYR A 331 -9.51 8.70 7.43
N ASP A 332 -8.81 7.80 6.75
CA ASP A 332 -9.23 7.13 5.53
C ASP A 332 -9.35 5.63 5.76
N HIS A 333 -10.44 5.06 5.25
CA HIS A 333 -10.55 3.63 5.02
C HIS A 333 -10.84 3.37 3.55
N GLN A 334 -9.95 2.60 2.92
CA GLN A 334 -10.11 2.25 1.53
C GLN A 334 -9.65 0.82 1.31
N TYR A 335 -10.44 0.07 0.56
CA TYR A 335 -10.19 -1.34 0.27
C TYR A 335 -10.76 -1.71 -1.09
N GLY A 336 -10.14 -2.69 -1.76
CA GLY A 336 -10.58 -3.08 -3.09
C GLY A 336 -9.69 -4.08 -3.80
N THR A 337 -9.89 -4.16 -5.11
CA THR A 337 -9.26 -5.16 -5.98
C THR A 337 -8.80 -4.50 -7.26
N GLY A 338 -7.59 -4.81 -7.71
CA GLY A 338 -7.01 -4.28 -8.95
C GLY A 338 -6.50 -2.84 -8.87
N MET A 339 -6.28 -2.31 -7.66
CA MET A 339 -5.63 -1.00 -7.48
C MET A 339 -4.11 -1.10 -7.59
N LEU A 340 -3.50 -2.05 -6.87
CA LEU A 340 -2.05 -2.20 -6.80
C LEU A 340 -1.66 -3.69 -6.83
N PRO A 341 -1.02 -4.19 -7.90
CA PRO A 341 -0.78 -3.49 -9.17
C PRO A 341 -2.09 -3.22 -9.91
N GLU A 342 -2.07 -2.32 -10.90
CA GLU A 342 -3.21 -2.03 -11.79
C GLU A 342 -3.78 -3.34 -12.34
N GLY A 343 -5.03 -3.66 -11.98
CA GLY A 343 -5.69 -4.92 -12.30
C GLY A 343 -6.56 -4.86 -13.55
N ASN A 344 -6.71 -6.01 -14.22
CA ASN A 344 -7.62 -6.16 -15.33
C ASN A 344 -9.08 -6.15 -14.87
N PRO A 345 -9.97 -5.39 -15.53
CA PRO A 345 -11.41 -5.52 -15.37
C PRO A 345 -11.85 -6.98 -15.48
N ARG A 346 -12.83 -7.40 -14.68
CA ARG A 346 -13.37 -8.75 -14.66
C ARG A 346 -14.33 -9.02 -15.83
N SER A 347 -14.95 -7.97 -16.39
CA SER A 347 -15.67 -8.04 -17.67
C SER A 347 -14.72 -8.18 -18.87
N ALA A 348 -14.98 -9.18 -19.72
CA ALA A 348 -14.27 -9.35 -20.99
C ALA A 348 -14.51 -8.20 -21.97
N LEU A 349 -15.71 -7.58 -21.96
CA LEU A 349 -16.03 -6.44 -22.81
C LEU A 349 -15.26 -5.19 -22.39
N VAL A 350 -15.20 -4.91 -21.08
CA VAL A 350 -14.40 -3.79 -20.56
C VAL A 350 -12.91 -4.02 -20.82
N ARG A 351 -12.39 -5.25 -20.64
CA ARG A 351 -11.00 -5.57 -21.02
C ARG A 351 -10.75 -5.35 -22.50
N ALA A 352 -11.62 -5.85 -23.37
CA ALA A 352 -11.51 -5.67 -24.81
C ALA A 352 -11.49 -4.18 -25.15
N TYR A 353 -12.41 -3.40 -24.60
CA TYR A 353 -12.50 -1.95 -24.83
C TYR A 353 -11.21 -1.25 -24.39
N SER A 354 -10.72 -1.51 -23.18
CA SER A 354 -9.49 -0.91 -22.65
C SER A 354 -8.22 -1.31 -23.41
N ASN A 355 -8.20 -2.51 -23.99
CA ASN A 355 -7.02 -3.02 -24.69
C ASN A 355 -6.99 -2.72 -26.20
N VAL A 356 -8.15 -2.63 -26.85
CA VAL A 356 -8.29 -2.47 -28.31
C VAL A 356 -8.53 -1.03 -28.76
N ASN A 357 -9.21 -0.20 -27.98
CA ASN A 357 -9.80 1.06 -28.46
C ASN A 357 -8.83 1.87 -29.36
N PRO A 358 -9.19 2.17 -30.63
CA PRO A 358 -8.33 2.89 -31.57
C PRO A 358 -8.04 4.35 -31.16
N PHE A 359 -8.80 4.91 -30.21
CA PHE A 359 -8.55 6.21 -29.59
C PHE A 359 -7.70 6.12 -28.31
N LYS A 360 -7.05 4.97 -28.05
CA LYS A 360 -6.25 4.73 -26.86
C LYS A 360 -5.24 5.85 -26.66
N GLN A 361 -5.55 6.72 -25.71
CA GLN A 361 -4.56 7.55 -25.03
C GLN A 361 -3.48 6.61 -24.49
N PRO A 362 -2.21 7.06 -24.42
CA PRO A 362 -1.18 6.27 -23.77
C PRO A 362 -1.70 5.87 -22.39
N ALA A 363 -1.47 4.62 -21.99
CA ALA A 363 -1.90 4.17 -20.68
C ALA A 363 -1.32 5.14 -19.63
N ASN A 364 -2.18 5.65 -18.76
CA ASN A 364 -1.72 6.51 -17.69
C ASN A 364 -0.69 5.74 -16.84
N PRO A 365 0.44 6.38 -16.48
CA PRO A 365 1.34 5.80 -15.52
C PRO A 365 0.60 5.62 -14.19
N GLY A 366 0.91 4.57 -13.45
CA GLY A 366 0.36 4.38 -12.10
C GLY A 366 0.88 5.43 -11.12
N GLY A 367 0.11 5.67 -10.06
CA GLY A 367 0.41 6.63 -9.01
C GLY A 367 -0.61 7.76 -8.94
N TRP A 368 -0.54 8.51 -7.84
CA TRP A 368 -1.43 9.61 -7.55
C TRP A 368 -0.76 10.59 -6.57
N ASP A 369 -1.27 11.81 -6.58
CA ASP A 369 -1.09 12.79 -5.52
C ASP A 369 -2.39 12.90 -4.72
N TRP A 370 -2.40 12.49 -3.45
CA TRP A 370 -3.54 12.64 -2.55
C TRP A 370 -3.30 13.83 -1.62
N LEU A 371 -4.34 14.66 -1.46
CA LEU A 371 -4.24 15.92 -0.75
C LEU A 371 -5.39 16.05 0.25
N MET A 372 -5.04 16.16 1.53
CA MET A 372 -5.97 16.52 2.59
C MET A 372 -5.74 17.97 3.01
N LEU A 373 -6.83 18.72 3.12
CA LEU A 373 -6.84 20.10 3.57
C LEU A 373 -7.82 20.25 4.72
N GLN A 374 -7.36 20.67 5.90
CA GLN A 374 -8.20 21.01 7.04
C GLN A 374 -8.02 22.48 7.40
N PHE A 375 -9.04 23.29 7.11
CA PHE A 375 -9.02 24.72 7.37
C PHE A 375 -9.33 25.03 8.84
N ASP A 376 -8.96 26.23 9.28
CA ASP A 376 -9.12 26.66 10.66
C ASP A 376 -10.59 26.90 11.05
N ASP A 377 -11.45 27.20 10.08
CA ASP A 377 -12.89 27.36 10.28
C ASP A 377 -13.68 26.06 10.27
N ASN A 378 -13.00 24.90 10.31
CA ASN A 378 -13.62 23.58 10.24
C ASN A 378 -14.36 23.33 8.92
N THR A 379 -13.87 23.87 7.82
CA THR A 379 -14.11 23.32 6.49
C THR A 379 -12.93 22.45 6.08
N GLU A 380 -13.14 21.47 5.21
CA GLU A 380 -12.08 20.59 4.73
C GLU A 380 -12.20 20.28 3.24
N MET A 381 -11.13 19.75 2.65
CA MET A 381 -11.16 19.14 1.32
C MET A 381 -10.33 17.86 1.31
N GLY A 382 -10.87 16.81 0.68
CA GLY A 382 -10.12 15.63 0.28
C GLY A 382 -10.04 15.59 -1.24
N LEU A 383 -8.83 15.53 -1.80
CA LEU A 383 -8.58 15.66 -3.24
C LEU A 383 -7.61 14.58 -3.72
N ALA A 384 -7.71 14.25 -5.00
CA ALA A 384 -6.73 13.42 -5.69
C ALA A 384 -6.36 14.03 -7.06
N ALA A 385 -5.11 13.82 -7.45
CA ALA A 385 -4.59 14.01 -8.80
C ALA A 385 -4.04 12.67 -9.28
N LEU A 386 -4.75 11.97 -10.17
CA LEU A 386 -4.23 10.73 -10.75
C LEU A 386 -3.14 11.04 -11.78
N HIS A 387 -2.12 10.20 -11.83
CA HIS A 387 -1.08 10.33 -12.83
C HIS A 387 -1.63 10.20 -14.25
N THR A 388 -1.12 11.02 -15.16
CA THR A 388 -1.61 11.07 -16.54
C THR A 388 -0.48 10.90 -17.55
N ALA A 389 -0.80 10.37 -18.73
CA ALA A 389 0.16 10.27 -19.81
C ALA A 389 0.71 11.64 -20.26
N GLN A 390 -0.08 12.71 -20.13
CA GLN A 390 0.34 14.08 -20.43
C GLN A 390 1.49 14.53 -19.50
N ASN A 391 1.49 14.07 -18.25
CA ASN A 391 2.51 14.39 -17.26
C ASN A 391 3.63 13.34 -17.17
N ALA A 392 3.70 12.38 -18.09
CA ALA A 392 4.68 11.28 -18.04
C ALA A 392 6.14 11.74 -17.91
N ALA A 393 6.48 12.93 -18.43
CA ALA A 393 7.82 13.53 -18.34
C ALA A 393 8.23 13.96 -16.92
N PHE A 394 7.30 14.01 -15.95
CA PHE A 394 7.56 14.39 -14.56
C PHE A 394 7.75 13.20 -13.63
N TYR A 395 7.29 12.01 -14.02
CA TYR A 395 7.41 10.79 -13.22
C TYR A 395 8.73 10.06 -13.50
N GLN A 396 9.23 9.31 -12.51
CA GLN A 396 10.46 8.51 -12.60
C GLN A 396 11.71 9.33 -12.96
N GLN A 397 11.67 10.64 -12.71
CA GLN A 397 12.81 11.53 -12.96
C GLN A 397 13.85 11.39 -11.86
N THR A 398 15.06 11.03 -12.23
CA THR A 398 16.19 10.82 -11.30
C THR A 398 17.39 11.70 -11.60
N GLY A 399 17.29 12.62 -12.58
CA GLY A 399 18.36 13.53 -12.96
C GLY A 399 18.81 14.46 -11.83
N PRO A 400 19.98 15.12 -11.95
CA PRO A 400 20.51 16.00 -10.91
C PRO A 400 19.71 17.29 -10.72
N ASN A 401 18.92 17.70 -11.73
CA ASN A 401 18.10 18.90 -11.69
C ASN A 401 16.63 18.54 -11.44
N PRO A 402 15.88 19.38 -10.70
CA PRO A 402 14.44 19.17 -10.54
C PRO A 402 13.73 19.27 -11.89
N PRO A 403 12.59 18.57 -12.06
CA PRO A 403 11.70 18.81 -13.18
C PRO A 403 11.20 20.26 -13.24
N GLY A 404 10.60 20.63 -14.37
CA GLY A 404 9.92 21.93 -14.52
C GLY A 404 8.62 22.02 -13.70
N THR A 405 7.73 22.94 -14.07
CA THR A 405 6.40 23.03 -13.45
C THR A 405 5.46 22.01 -14.05
N MET A 406 4.94 21.11 -13.22
CA MET A 406 3.86 20.20 -13.59
C MET A 406 2.51 20.84 -13.26
N THR A 407 1.52 20.68 -14.13
CA THR A 407 0.11 20.99 -13.81
C THR A 407 -0.71 19.73 -13.98
N ALA A 408 -1.52 19.38 -12.98
CA ALA A 408 -2.37 18.21 -12.99
C ALA A 408 -3.80 18.60 -12.58
N PRO A 409 -4.83 18.04 -13.23
CA PRO A 409 -6.20 18.20 -12.76
C PRO A 409 -6.33 17.55 -11.38
N VAL A 410 -7.10 18.20 -10.50
CA VAL A 410 -7.50 17.64 -9.21
C VAL A 410 -9.00 17.61 -9.10
N ASN A 411 -9.52 16.58 -8.44
CA ASN A 411 -10.93 16.43 -8.13
C ASN A 411 -11.09 15.84 -6.72
N GLY A 412 -12.25 16.09 -6.13
CA GLY A 412 -12.59 15.53 -4.83
C GLY A 412 -13.80 16.22 -4.22
N LEU A 413 -13.80 16.34 -2.89
CA LEU A 413 -14.91 16.86 -2.11
C LEU A 413 -14.48 18.06 -1.26
N PHE A 414 -15.30 19.11 -1.27
CA PHE A 414 -15.33 20.13 -0.24
C PHE A 414 -16.33 19.71 0.83
N ILE A 415 -15.92 19.81 2.09
CA ILE A 415 -16.70 19.40 3.27
C ILE A 415 -16.96 20.66 4.10
N ASP A 416 -18.23 21.02 4.23
CA ASP A 416 -18.61 22.23 4.97
C ASP A 416 -18.57 22.02 6.49
N GLU A 417 -18.82 23.08 7.27
CA GLU A 417 -18.79 23.04 8.74
C GLU A 417 -19.73 21.99 9.36
N LYS A 418 -20.82 21.62 8.66
CA LYS A 418 -21.80 20.62 9.09
C LYS A 418 -21.45 19.20 8.65
N GLY A 419 -20.44 19.06 7.79
CA GLY A 419 -20.05 17.79 7.19
C GLY A 419 -20.80 17.46 5.90
N GLU A 420 -21.52 18.42 5.31
CA GLU A 420 -22.12 18.25 3.98
C GLU A 420 -21.03 18.30 2.91
N THR A 421 -21.11 17.40 1.93
CA THR A 421 -20.09 17.24 0.88
C THR A 421 -20.54 17.86 -0.43
N HIS A 422 -19.60 18.50 -1.12
CA HIS A 422 -19.81 19.12 -2.43
C HIS A 422 -18.65 18.79 -3.37
N PRO A 423 -18.90 18.33 -4.61
CA PRO A 423 -17.84 18.12 -5.58
C PRO A 423 -17.02 19.39 -5.80
N VAL A 424 -15.71 19.21 -5.90
CA VAL A 424 -14.76 20.27 -6.23
C VAL A 424 -13.77 19.76 -7.28
N THR A 425 -13.45 20.64 -8.23
CA THR A 425 -12.45 20.44 -9.26
C THR A 425 -11.49 21.62 -9.29
N GLY A 426 -10.30 21.39 -9.82
CA GLY A 426 -9.28 22.43 -9.98
C GLY A 426 -8.01 21.90 -10.62
N GLN A 427 -6.92 22.62 -10.39
CA GLN A 427 -5.58 22.28 -10.86
C GLN A 427 -4.58 22.33 -9.71
N ALA A 428 -3.74 21.31 -9.61
CA ALA A 428 -2.52 21.32 -8.81
C ALA A 428 -1.34 21.73 -9.68
N GLN A 429 -0.57 22.72 -9.24
CA GLN A 429 0.69 23.13 -9.86
C GLN A 429 1.84 22.75 -8.92
N VAL A 430 2.75 21.91 -9.42
CA VAL A 430 3.97 21.50 -8.71
C VAL A 430 5.15 22.22 -9.34
N SER A 431 5.73 23.17 -8.61
CA SER A 431 6.96 23.87 -9.00
C SER A 431 8.10 23.68 -8.01
N GLU A 432 7.79 23.20 -6.80
CA GLU A 432 8.77 22.86 -5.77
C GLU A 432 8.93 21.35 -5.70
N TRP A 433 10.17 20.89 -5.86
CA TRP A 433 10.50 19.48 -5.89
C TRP A 433 11.56 19.16 -4.83
N THR A 434 11.52 17.95 -4.28
CA THR A 434 12.59 17.41 -3.44
C THR A 434 13.08 16.08 -4.00
N ARG A 435 14.39 15.86 -3.94
CA ARG A 435 15.00 14.64 -4.46
C ARG A 435 15.17 13.65 -3.32
N SER A 436 14.59 12.47 -3.46
CA SER A 436 14.68 11.43 -2.44
C SER A 436 16.11 10.94 -2.29
N THR A 437 16.65 11.10 -1.08
CA THR A 437 17.93 10.53 -0.65
C THR A 437 17.75 9.44 0.41
N VAL A 438 16.49 9.11 0.75
CA VAL A 438 16.14 8.17 1.80
C VAL A 438 16.59 6.76 1.44
N SER A 439 17.36 6.14 2.34
CA SER A 439 17.90 4.79 2.21
C SER A 439 18.12 4.17 3.58
N TYR A 440 17.82 2.87 3.70
CA TYR A 440 18.13 2.02 4.84
C TYR A 440 17.96 0.57 4.39
N ALA A 441 18.89 -0.32 4.74
CA ALA A 441 18.86 -1.68 4.22
C ALA A 441 17.52 -2.38 4.53
N PRO A 442 16.90 -3.10 3.57
CA PRO A 442 17.38 -3.39 2.21
C PRO A 442 16.94 -2.38 1.12
N TYR A 443 16.37 -1.22 1.48
CA TYR A 443 15.87 -0.21 0.54
C TYR A 443 16.98 0.71 0.04
N ASP A 444 17.15 0.76 -1.27
CA ASP A 444 18.19 1.56 -1.93
C ASP A 444 17.68 2.97 -2.24
N VAL A 445 18.60 3.93 -2.33
CA VAL A 445 18.24 5.30 -2.76
C VAL A 445 17.72 5.30 -4.20
N THR A 446 16.60 5.98 -4.45
CA THR A 446 16.00 6.10 -5.79
C THR A 446 16.47 7.33 -6.55
N GLN A 447 16.83 8.40 -5.83
CA GLN A 447 17.10 9.73 -6.39
C GLN A 447 15.91 10.33 -7.16
N ALA A 448 14.71 9.79 -6.97
CA ALA A 448 13.51 10.27 -7.64
C ALA A 448 13.07 11.63 -7.07
N TRP A 449 12.54 12.50 -7.94
CA TRP A 449 11.95 13.77 -7.55
C TRP A 449 10.48 13.60 -7.16
N TYR A 450 10.11 14.19 -6.03
CA TYR A 450 8.74 14.24 -5.52
C TYR A 450 8.27 15.69 -5.35
N PRO A 451 6.95 15.94 -5.45
CA PRO A 451 6.36 17.21 -5.05
C PRO A 451 6.76 17.59 -3.62
N ASN A 452 7.17 18.84 -3.41
CA ASN A 452 7.57 19.40 -2.11
C ASN A 452 6.98 20.79 -1.88
N GLY A 453 5.84 21.05 -2.51
CA GLY A 453 5.10 22.30 -2.49
C GLY A 453 4.12 22.30 -3.65
N VAL A 454 2.83 22.49 -3.34
CA VAL A 454 1.75 22.41 -4.34
C VAL A 454 0.89 23.66 -4.24
N LYS A 455 0.63 24.29 -5.38
CA LYS A 455 -0.37 25.36 -5.49
C LYS A 455 -1.65 24.79 -6.10
N LEU A 456 -2.73 24.87 -5.36
CA LEU A 456 -4.06 24.50 -5.80
C LEU A 456 -4.81 25.74 -6.30
N VAL A 457 -5.46 25.62 -7.46
CA VAL A 457 -6.35 26.62 -8.02
C VAL A 457 -7.67 25.93 -8.35
N PHE A 458 -8.73 26.26 -7.63
CA PHE A 458 -10.05 25.66 -7.80
C PHE A 458 -10.89 26.42 -8.81
N ASP A 459 -11.75 25.68 -9.50
CA ASP A 459 -12.72 26.24 -10.43
C ASP A 459 -13.74 27.13 -9.69
N ASP A 460 -14.42 28.00 -10.43
CA ASP A 460 -15.42 28.88 -9.84
C ASP A 460 -16.59 28.05 -9.28
N ASN A 461 -16.68 28.01 -7.95
CA ASN A 461 -17.72 27.29 -7.23
C ASN A 461 -18.26 28.21 -6.13
N PRO A 462 -19.58 28.53 -6.13
CA PRO A 462 -20.18 29.43 -5.15
C PRO A 462 -20.16 28.87 -3.72
N ARG A 463 -19.96 27.56 -3.56
CA ARG A 463 -19.81 26.90 -2.25
C ARG A 463 -18.41 27.06 -1.68
N ILE A 464 -17.40 27.32 -2.51
CA ILE A 464 -16.02 27.50 -2.07
C ILE A 464 -15.77 28.99 -1.82
N PRO A 465 -15.47 29.40 -0.57
CA PRO A 465 -15.19 30.79 -0.26
C PRO A 465 -14.06 31.34 -1.13
N ALA A 466 -14.18 32.60 -1.58
CA ALA A 466 -13.21 33.22 -2.48
C ALA A 466 -11.77 33.16 -1.95
N ALA A 467 -11.60 33.29 -0.62
CA ALA A 467 -10.31 33.20 0.07
C ALA A 467 -9.65 31.80 -0.03
N ARG A 468 -10.37 30.76 -0.47
CA ARG A 468 -9.92 29.37 -0.60
C ARG A 468 -9.79 28.90 -2.04
N ARG A 469 -10.05 29.77 -3.02
CA ARG A 469 -9.92 29.40 -4.44
C ARG A 469 -8.47 29.16 -4.86
N VAL A 470 -7.53 29.73 -4.12
CA VAL A 470 -6.09 29.46 -4.28
C VAL A 470 -5.51 29.11 -2.93
N VAL A 471 -4.92 27.92 -2.85
CA VAL A 471 -4.29 27.41 -1.63
C VAL A 471 -2.89 26.90 -1.95
N HIS A 472 -1.91 27.31 -1.16
CA HIS A 472 -0.55 26.78 -1.18
C HIS A 472 -0.40 25.74 -0.08
N MET A 473 0.11 24.57 -0.43
CA MET A 473 0.46 23.47 0.45
C MET A 473 1.98 23.45 0.62
N ASP A 474 2.46 24.05 1.71
CA ASP A 474 3.89 24.15 2.01
C ASP A 474 4.30 23.04 2.98
N PRO A 475 5.29 22.18 2.66
CA PRO A 475 5.66 21.10 3.56
C PRO A 475 6.18 21.64 4.88
N ILE A 476 5.83 20.95 5.96
CA ILE A 476 6.28 21.28 7.31
C ILE A 476 7.81 21.22 7.43
N VAL A 477 8.47 20.36 6.62
CA VAL A 477 9.92 20.27 6.48
C VAL A 477 10.33 20.25 5.01
N LYS A 478 11.44 20.92 4.66
CA LYS A 478 11.91 21.04 3.27
C LYS A 478 12.79 19.88 2.80
N THR A 479 13.27 19.04 3.71
CA THR A 479 14.16 17.90 3.41
C THR A 479 13.47 16.72 2.71
N GLY A 480 12.16 16.80 2.48
CA GLY A 480 11.35 15.71 1.95
C GLY A 480 10.81 14.78 3.03
N GLN A 481 9.72 14.12 2.70
CA GLN A 481 8.94 13.27 3.61
C GLN A 481 8.77 11.87 3.00
N GLN A 482 9.86 11.33 2.43
CA GLN A 482 9.84 10.06 1.72
C GLN A 482 10.02 8.86 2.63
N GLY A 483 9.34 7.77 2.28
CA GLY A 483 9.44 6.47 2.93
C GLY A 483 9.28 5.33 1.93
N TRP A 484 9.18 4.12 2.45
CA TRP A 484 9.04 2.91 1.66
C TRP A 484 7.87 2.09 2.20
N PHE A 485 7.09 1.53 1.30
CA PHE A 485 6.31 0.35 1.61
C PHE A 485 7.22 -0.87 1.67
N ALA A 486 6.84 -1.85 2.49
CA ALA A 486 7.62 -3.03 2.77
C ALA A 486 7.85 -3.94 1.57
N MET A 487 6.98 -3.83 0.55
CA MET A 487 7.13 -4.57 -0.70
C MET A 487 8.05 -3.88 -1.71
N GLY A 488 8.39 -2.60 -1.52
CA GLY A 488 9.40 -1.89 -2.33
C GLY A 488 8.91 -0.71 -3.16
N LEU A 489 7.70 -0.20 -2.95
CA LEU A 489 7.27 1.07 -3.52
C LEU A 489 7.71 2.24 -2.63
N GLN A 490 8.20 3.31 -3.25
CA GLN A 490 8.55 4.53 -2.53
C GLN A 490 7.41 5.54 -2.64
N TYR A 491 7.20 6.29 -1.56
CA TYR A 491 6.22 7.36 -1.47
C TYR A 491 6.87 8.63 -0.91
N SER A 492 6.17 9.75 -1.01
CA SER A 492 6.39 10.96 -0.21
C SER A 492 5.10 11.30 0.51
N GLU A 493 5.09 11.25 1.83
CA GLU A 493 3.89 11.40 2.66
C GLU A 493 4.20 12.30 3.85
N GLY A 494 3.52 13.44 3.96
CA GLY A 494 3.66 14.21 5.18
C GLY A 494 2.86 15.50 5.27
N ALA A 495 2.98 16.11 6.45
CA ALA A 495 2.19 17.28 6.81
C ALA A 495 2.62 18.53 6.03
N VAL A 496 1.64 19.39 5.77
CA VAL A 496 1.82 20.68 5.11
C VAL A 496 1.08 21.78 5.87
N TYR A 497 1.55 23.01 5.73
CA TYR A 497 0.78 24.21 6.06
C TYR A 497 -0.07 24.61 4.87
N LEU A 498 -1.32 25.01 5.13
CA LEU A 498 -2.16 25.62 4.12
C LEU A 498 -2.04 27.14 4.20
N LYS A 499 -1.75 27.78 3.06
CA LYS A 499 -1.75 29.24 2.95
C LYS A 499 -2.69 29.71 1.85
N ASN A 500 -3.38 30.83 2.08
CA ASN A 500 -4.23 31.46 1.05
C ASN A 500 -3.39 32.18 -0.01
N ALA A 501 -4.05 32.83 -0.98
CA ALA A 501 -3.39 33.63 -2.02
C ALA A 501 -2.55 34.80 -1.48
N GLN A 502 -2.87 35.31 -0.28
CA GLN A 502 -2.17 36.40 0.39
C GLN A 502 -0.95 35.91 1.19
N GLY A 503 -0.81 34.60 1.38
CA GLY A 503 0.26 33.97 2.16
C GLY A 503 -0.08 33.74 3.64
N ASP A 504 -1.30 34.08 4.08
CA ASP A 504 -1.74 33.83 5.45
C ASP A 504 -1.93 32.34 5.67
N LYS A 505 -1.52 31.83 6.84
CA LYS A 505 -1.81 30.45 7.25
C LYS A 505 -3.31 30.33 7.52
N VAL A 506 -3.96 29.36 6.88
CA VAL A 506 -5.42 29.14 6.96
C VAL A 506 -5.79 27.72 7.39
N GLY A 507 -4.80 26.87 7.65
CA GLY A 507 -5.03 25.48 8.05
C GLY A 507 -3.80 24.60 7.96
N ARG A 508 -4.04 23.30 8.13
CA ARG A 508 -3.04 22.22 8.03
C ARG A 508 -3.53 21.19 7.05
N GLY A 509 -2.60 20.53 6.38
CA GLY A 509 -2.93 19.50 5.41
C GLY A 509 -1.96 18.34 5.45
N PHE A 510 -2.15 17.42 4.52
CA PHE A 510 -1.24 16.32 4.27
C PHE A 510 -1.13 16.11 2.76
N LEU A 511 0.08 15.85 2.29
CA LEU A 511 0.37 15.56 0.89
C LEU A 511 1.01 14.17 0.82
N GLU A 512 0.35 13.29 0.07
CA GLU A 512 0.87 11.99 -0.33
C GLU A 512 1.13 12.01 -1.85
N SER A 513 2.29 11.52 -2.26
CA SER A 513 2.70 11.40 -3.66
C SER A 513 3.31 10.02 -3.90
N THR A 514 2.71 9.23 -4.79
CA THR A 514 3.13 7.86 -5.13
C THR A 514 3.50 7.74 -6.61
N GLY A 515 4.22 6.69 -7.00
CA GLY A 515 4.51 6.42 -8.42
C GLY A 515 5.55 7.33 -9.09
N TYR A 516 6.17 8.26 -8.35
CA TYR A 516 7.28 9.09 -8.85
C TYR A 516 8.61 8.32 -8.93
N ALA A 517 8.77 7.21 -8.21
CA ALA A 517 9.90 6.30 -8.34
C ALA A 517 9.46 4.97 -8.99
N ASN A 518 10.34 4.38 -9.80
CA ASN A 518 10.12 3.03 -10.31
C ASN A 518 10.55 1.99 -9.26
N GLY A 519 9.59 1.31 -8.65
CA GLY A 519 9.83 0.32 -7.61
C GLY A 519 10.32 -1.05 -8.10
N ASN A 520 10.29 -1.36 -9.41
CA ASN A 520 10.47 -2.73 -9.89
C ASN A 520 11.81 -3.36 -9.46
N LYS A 521 12.91 -2.59 -9.50
CA LYS A 521 14.22 -3.07 -9.04
C LYS A 521 14.23 -3.39 -7.54
N GLN A 522 13.61 -2.54 -6.74
CA GLN A 522 13.51 -2.73 -5.29
C GLN A 522 12.59 -3.91 -4.96
N MET A 523 11.45 -4.05 -5.64
CA MET A 523 10.54 -5.19 -5.48
C MET A 523 11.21 -6.51 -5.85
N LEU A 524 11.96 -6.58 -6.95
CA LEU A 524 12.75 -7.77 -7.31
C LEU A 524 13.79 -8.11 -6.23
N LYS A 525 14.52 -7.11 -5.73
CA LYS A 525 15.48 -7.29 -4.63
C LYS A 525 14.81 -7.87 -3.38
N LEU A 526 13.65 -7.34 -2.99
CA LEU A 526 12.87 -7.80 -1.84
C LEU A 526 12.26 -9.18 -2.05
N ALA A 527 11.92 -9.53 -3.29
CA ALA A 527 11.50 -10.87 -3.70
C ALA A 527 12.65 -11.89 -3.71
N GLY A 528 13.92 -11.46 -3.56
CA GLY A 528 15.09 -12.34 -3.71
C GLY A 528 15.41 -12.69 -5.17
N ILE A 529 14.98 -11.85 -6.12
CA ILE A 529 15.14 -12.06 -7.56
C ILE A 529 16.15 -11.05 -8.11
N PRO A 530 17.17 -11.48 -8.88
CA PRO A 530 18.10 -10.57 -9.52
C PRO A 530 17.39 -9.61 -10.49
N ALA A 531 17.63 -8.30 -10.36
CA ALA A 531 17.07 -7.27 -11.23
C ALA A 531 17.84 -7.14 -12.56
N THR A 532 17.94 -8.23 -13.32
CA THR A 532 18.55 -8.23 -14.66
C THR A 532 17.68 -7.47 -15.66
N SER A 533 18.28 -7.01 -16.77
CA SER A 533 17.51 -6.36 -17.85
C SER A 533 16.43 -7.26 -18.42
N GLU A 534 16.68 -8.57 -18.50
CA GLU A 534 15.68 -9.57 -18.92
C GLU A 534 14.50 -9.61 -17.94
N MET A 535 14.77 -9.75 -16.64
CA MET A 535 13.72 -9.81 -15.62
C MET A 535 12.90 -8.52 -15.57
N LEU A 536 13.56 -7.36 -15.68
CA LEU A 536 12.87 -6.06 -15.74
C LEU A 536 12.00 -5.94 -17.00
N GLY A 537 12.48 -6.41 -18.16
CA GLY A 537 11.70 -6.43 -19.40
C GLY A 537 10.46 -7.32 -19.29
N LEU A 538 10.51 -8.42 -18.52
CA LEU A 538 9.33 -9.25 -18.26
C LEU A 538 8.25 -8.51 -17.47
N LEU A 539 8.61 -7.52 -16.64
CA LEU A 539 7.68 -6.73 -15.82
C LEU A 539 7.00 -5.58 -16.59
N GLU A 540 7.46 -5.26 -17.80
CA GLU A 540 6.84 -4.21 -18.61
C GLU A 540 5.42 -4.57 -19.05
N LYS A 541 4.57 -3.55 -19.24
CA LYS A 541 3.20 -3.71 -19.74
C LYS A 541 3.27 -4.25 -21.18
N ARG A 542 2.57 -5.35 -21.46
CA ARG A 542 2.53 -5.98 -22.79
C ARG A 542 1.31 -5.50 -23.58
N LYS A 543 1.36 -5.65 -24.91
CA LYS A 543 0.23 -5.43 -25.82
C LYS A 543 -0.38 -6.77 -26.22
N LEU A 544 -1.63 -6.74 -26.70
CA LEU A 544 -2.24 -7.89 -27.35
C LEU A 544 -1.42 -8.27 -28.59
N ASN A 545 -1.25 -9.56 -28.83
CA ASN A 545 -0.75 -10.02 -30.12
C ASN A 545 -1.85 -9.87 -31.21
N PRO A 546 -1.52 -9.91 -32.51
CA PRO A 546 -2.49 -9.67 -33.58
C PRO A 546 -3.73 -10.57 -33.54
N SER A 547 -3.57 -11.84 -33.14
CA SER A 547 -4.70 -12.78 -33.04
C SER A 547 -5.63 -12.45 -31.86
N GLN A 548 -5.05 -12.09 -30.71
CA GLN A 548 -5.81 -11.62 -29.55
C GLN A 548 -6.54 -10.31 -29.88
N GLN A 549 -5.85 -9.38 -30.53
CA GLN A 549 -6.44 -8.11 -30.93
C GLN A 549 -7.65 -8.31 -31.85
N ALA A 550 -7.53 -9.10 -32.92
CA ALA A 550 -8.64 -9.37 -33.83
C ALA A 550 -9.84 -10.05 -33.13
N ALA A 551 -9.58 -10.98 -32.20
CA ALA A 551 -10.64 -11.62 -31.41
C ALA A 551 -11.38 -10.60 -30.51
N CYS A 552 -10.65 -9.65 -29.93
CA CYS A 552 -11.24 -8.61 -29.08
C CYS A 552 -11.98 -7.54 -29.88
N GLU A 553 -11.49 -7.17 -31.05
CA GLU A 553 -12.20 -6.29 -32.00
C GLU A 553 -13.54 -6.92 -32.41
N ALA A 554 -13.54 -8.18 -32.83
CA ALA A 554 -14.75 -8.91 -33.17
C ALA A 554 -15.74 -9.02 -31.98
N LEU A 555 -15.21 -9.18 -30.76
CA LEU A 555 -16.03 -9.18 -29.54
C LEU A 555 -16.69 -7.82 -29.31
N LEU A 556 -15.97 -6.70 -29.51
CA LEU A 556 -16.53 -5.36 -29.36
C LEU A 556 -17.57 -5.05 -30.44
N GLU A 557 -17.28 -5.38 -31.71
CA GLU A 557 -18.21 -5.15 -32.83
C GLU A 557 -19.55 -5.86 -32.61
N LYS A 558 -19.51 -7.10 -32.12
CA LYS A 558 -20.72 -7.88 -31.85
C LYS A 558 -21.55 -7.33 -30.68
N ASN A 559 -20.92 -6.59 -29.75
CA ASN A 559 -21.53 -6.18 -28.49
C ASN A 559 -21.47 -4.66 -28.23
N ALA A 560 -21.42 -3.85 -29.29
CA ALA A 560 -21.15 -2.41 -29.18
C ALA A 560 -22.09 -1.67 -28.20
N ALA A 561 -23.38 -2.00 -28.19
CA ALA A 561 -24.35 -1.41 -27.26
C ALA A 561 -24.05 -1.79 -25.79
N GLN A 562 -23.79 -3.06 -25.53
CA GLN A 562 -23.47 -3.57 -24.20
C GLN A 562 -22.16 -2.97 -23.65
N VAL A 563 -21.16 -2.75 -24.51
CA VAL A 563 -19.91 -2.07 -24.11
C VAL A 563 -20.21 -0.69 -23.56
N LEU A 564 -21.07 0.09 -24.22
CA LEU A 564 -21.45 1.43 -23.74
C LEU A 564 -22.22 1.36 -22.41
N GLU A 565 -23.09 0.37 -22.24
CA GLU A 565 -23.80 0.14 -20.98
C GLU A 565 -22.84 -0.18 -19.83
N GLU A 566 -21.88 -1.08 -20.04
CA GLU A 566 -20.90 -1.44 -19.01
C GLU A 566 -19.93 -0.30 -18.67
N ILE A 567 -19.49 0.47 -19.67
CA ILE A 567 -18.65 1.65 -19.43
C ILE A 567 -19.42 2.74 -18.69
N ALA A 568 -20.71 2.93 -18.98
CA ALA A 568 -21.57 3.87 -18.26
C ALA A 568 -21.81 3.49 -16.79
N GLN A 569 -21.57 2.23 -16.42
CA GLN A 569 -21.61 1.78 -15.01
C GLN A 569 -20.32 2.11 -14.26
N CYS A 570 -19.25 2.54 -14.93
CA CYS A 570 -18.02 2.89 -14.25
C CYS A 570 -18.18 4.19 -13.46
N LYS A 571 -17.76 4.17 -12.19
CA LYS A 571 -18.02 5.21 -11.19
C LYS A 571 -16.72 5.73 -10.57
N GLY A 572 -16.72 6.98 -10.13
CA GLY A 572 -15.61 7.61 -9.42
C GLY A 572 -14.26 7.62 -10.15
N ILE A 573 -14.29 7.69 -11.49
CA ILE A 573 -13.11 7.78 -12.36
C ILE A 573 -12.56 9.21 -12.37
#